data_AF-A0A1Y4EZ91-F1
#
_entry.id   AF-A0A1Y4EZ91-F1
#
_cell.length_a   1.000
_cell.length_b   1.000
_cell.length_c   1.000
_cell.angle_alpha   90.00
_cell.angle_beta   90.00
_cell.angle_gamma   90.00
#
_symmetry.space_group_name_H-M   'P 1'
#
loop_
_entity.id
_entity.type
_entity.pdbx_description
1 polymer ?
#
loop_
_entity_poly.entity_id
_entity_poly.type
_entity_poly.pdbx_seq_one_letter_code
_entity_poly.pdbx_strand_id
1 'polypeptide(L)'
;MKKENRKMAQEKRKLERAKQERQRKLKKFFLYFIPCAALVIIVLILALHAGQSDSSETDTRQESATATGSSIVSTENGTYDSDSSLTVKDGDSLNIDYTGTIDGEEFEGGSTDGSGTVLVVGSHSYIDDFEEQLIGHHPQETVEVNVTFPEDYGVEELNGKDAVFQVTINGIYQE
;
A
#
# COMPACT_ATOMS: atom_id res chain seq x y z
N MET A 1 48.36 -1.32 5.49
CA MET A 1 47.64 -0.01 5.47
C MET A 1 47.10 0.37 4.08
N LYS A 2 47.82 1.01 3.13
CA LYS A 2 47.16 1.53 1.88
C LYS A 2 46.59 0.48 0.89
N LYS A 3 46.99 -0.81 0.96
CA LYS A 3 46.52 -1.85 0.02
C LYS A 3 45.13 -2.42 0.37
N GLU A 4 44.79 -2.54 1.65
CA GLU A 4 43.52 -3.14 2.10
C GLU A 4 42.33 -2.22 1.86
N ASN A 5 42.45 -0.92 2.17
CA ASN A 5 41.40 0.06 1.92
C ASN A 5 41.00 0.13 0.42
N ARG A 6 41.96 -0.11 -0.51
CA ARG A 6 41.65 -0.22 -1.94
C ARG A 6 40.89 -1.49 -2.30
N LYS A 7 41.17 -2.62 -1.62
CA LYS A 7 40.49 -3.91 -1.84
C LYS A 7 39.03 -3.83 -1.37
N MET A 8 38.82 -3.35 -0.14
CA MET A 8 37.50 -3.18 0.45
C MET A 8 36.62 -2.20 -0.36
N ALA A 9 37.20 -1.12 -0.89
CA ALA A 9 36.49 -0.19 -1.77
C ALA A 9 36.10 -0.83 -3.13
N GLN A 10 36.86 -1.81 -3.63
CA GLN A 10 36.50 -2.57 -4.83
C GLN A 10 35.41 -3.62 -4.54
N GLU A 11 35.43 -4.25 -3.36
CA GLU A 11 34.39 -5.21 -2.95
C GLU A 11 33.05 -4.53 -2.68
N LYS A 12 33.01 -3.40 -1.96
CA LYS A 12 31.76 -2.64 -1.75
C LYS A 12 31.09 -2.26 -3.08
N ARG A 13 31.88 -1.76 -4.05
CA ARG A 13 31.39 -1.43 -5.41
C ARG A 13 30.92 -2.64 -6.22
N LYS A 14 31.49 -3.83 -5.99
CA LYS A 14 31.00 -5.07 -6.60
C LYS A 14 29.70 -5.53 -5.95
N LEU A 15 29.59 -5.41 -4.63
CA LEU A 15 28.39 -5.77 -3.86
C LEU A 15 27.21 -4.85 -4.19
N GLU A 16 27.42 -3.53 -4.26
CA GLU A 16 26.40 -2.56 -4.70
C GLU A 16 25.89 -2.88 -6.11
N ARG A 17 26.79 -3.18 -7.05
CA ARG A 17 26.41 -3.57 -8.42
C ARG A 17 25.61 -4.88 -8.44
N ALA A 18 26.01 -5.88 -7.65
CA ALA A 18 25.27 -7.14 -7.52
C ALA A 18 23.89 -6.95 -6.87
N LYS A 19 23.77 -6.09 -5.85
CA LYS A 19 22.49 -5.70 -5.24
C LYS A 19 21.61 -4.96 -6.26
N GLN A 20 22.13 -3.97 -6.98
CA GLN A 20 21.40 -3.26 -8.05
C GLN A 20 21.00 -4.19 -9.20
N GLU A 21 21.81 -5.19 -9.54
CA GLU A 21 21.46 -6.16 -10.59
C GLU A 21 20.32 -7.09 -10.15
N ARG A 22 20.32 -7.56 -8.89
CA ARG A 22 19.18 -8.27 -8.30
C ARG A 22 17.93 -7.39 -8.25
N GLN A 23 18.04 -6.18 -7.72
CA GLN A 23 16.95 -5.19 -7.67
C GLN A 23 16.35 -4.91 -9.06
N ARG A 24 17.17 -4.73 -10.10
CA ARG A 24 16.70 -4.56 -11.48
C ARG A 24 16.05 -5.81 -12.06
N LYS A 25 16.51 -7.00 -11.69
CA LYS A 25 15.89 -8.27 -12.08
C LYS A 25 14.56 -8.49 -11.36
N LEU A 26 14.48 -8.22 -10.06
CA LEU A 26 13.21 -8.25 -9.31
C LEU A 26 12.22 -7.22 -9.84
N LYS A 27 12.59 -5.93 -10.00
CA LYS A 27 11.67 -4.92 -10.53
C LYS A 27 11.15 -5.28 -11.93
N LYS A 28 11.99 -5.85 -12.81
CA LYS A 28 11.51 -6.36 -14.13
C LYS A 28 10.67 -7.63 -14.02
N PHE A 29 10.93 -8.48 -13.03
CA PHE A 29 10.16 -9.69 -12.77
C PHE A 29 8.77 -9.31 -12.24
N PHE A 30 8.68 -8.54 -11.16
CA PHE A 30 7.42 -8.02 -10.60
C PHE A 30 6.59 -7.28 -11.65
N LEU A 31 7.19 -6.32 -12.37
CA LEU A 31 6.51 -5.51 -13.40
C LEU A 31 5.93 -6.33 -14.57
N TYR A 32 6.43 -7.56 -14.81
CA TYR A 32 5.90 -8.44 -15.86
C TYR A 32 5.03 -9.58 -15.30
N PHE A 33 5.34 -10.05 -14.09
CA PHE A 33 4.64 -11.17 -13.46
C PHE A 33 3.29 -10.76 -12.86
N ILE A 34 3.21 -9.58 -12.21
CA ILE A 34 1.94 -9.03 -11.68
C ILE A 34 0.87 -8.89 -12.77
N PRO A 35 1.09 -8.18 -13.90
CA PRO A 35 0.04 -8.03 -14.91
C PRO A 35 -0.33 -9.36 -15.58
N CYS A 36 0.62 -10.30 -15.72
CA CYS A 36 0.29 -11.65 -16.21
C CYS A 36 -0.54 -12.46 -15.21
N ALA A 37 -0.23 -12.39 -13.91
CA ALA A 37 -0.99 -13.07 -12.86
C ALA A 37 -2.41 -12.51 -12.73
N ALA A 38 -2.56 -11.18 -12.73
CA ALA A 38 -3.86 -10.50 -12.69
C ALA A 38 -4.76 -10.92 -13.87
N LEU A 39 -4.22 -11.00 -15.10
CA LEU A 39 -4.97 -11.46 -16.27
C LEU A 39 -5.42 -12.92 -16.14
N VAL A 40 -4.58 -13.81 -15.58
CA VAL A 40 -4.96 -15.21 -15.33
C VAL A 40 -6.08 -15.30 -14.29
N ILE A 41 -6.00 -14.53 -13.20
CA ILE A 41 -7.02 -14.48 -12.14
C ILE A 41 -8.35 -13.94 -12.68
N ILE A 42 -8.34 -12.87 -13.46
CA ILE A 42 -9.55 -12.31 -14.10
C ILE A 42 -10.23 -13.34 -15.02
N VAL A 43 -9.45 -14.07 -15.83
CA VAL A 43 -9.99 -15.16 -16.67
C VAL A 43 -10.60 -16.29 -15.83
N LEU A 44 -10.01 -16.59 -14.66
CA LEU A 44 -10.53 -17.58 -13.72
C LEU A 44 -11.85 -17.13 -13.06
N ILE A 45 -11.94 -15.87 -12.65
CA ILE A 45 -13.17 -15.27 -12.09
C ILE A 45 -14.30 -15.21 -13.12
N LEU A 46 -13.98 -14.88 -14.39
CA LEU A 46 -14.95 -14.91 -15.49
C LEU A 46 -15.44 -16.33 -15.81
N ALA A 47 -14.56 -17.33 -15.74
CA ALA A 47 -14.94 -18.73 -15.89
C ALA A 47 -15.87 -19.22 -14.77
N LEU A 48 -15.73 -18.69 -13.55
CA LEU A 48 -16.60 -19.02 -12.41
C LEU A 48 -17.99 -18.33 -12.49
N HIS A 49 -18.08 -17.12 -13.04
CA HIS A 49 -19.35 -16.39 -13.16
C HIS A 49 -20.25 -16.87 -14.32
N ALA A 50 -19.76 -17.72 -15.23
CA ALA A 50 -20.57 -18.29 -16.31
C ALA A 50 -21.60 -19.36 -15.83
N GLY A 51 -21.71 -19.59 -14.52
CA GLY A 51 -22.46 -20.70 -13.93
C GLY A 51 -23.77 -20.37 -13.20
N GLN A 52 -24.17 -19.10 -13.02
CA GLN A 52 -25.37 -18.79 -12.22
C GLN A 52 -26.18 -17.57 -12.72
N SER A 53 -27.40 -17.84 -13.19
CA SER A 53 -28.36 -16.86 -13.70
C SER A 53 -29.72 -17.03 -12.99
N ASP A 54 -30.15 -16.03 -12.23
CA ASP A 54 -31.55 -15.59 -11.96
C ASP A 54 -31.50 -14.60 -10.77
N SER A 55 -31.87 -13.32 -10.88
CA SER A 55 -33.18 -12.69 -11.17
C SER A 55 -34.10 -12.52 -9.94
N SER A 56 -34.51 -11.27 -9.69
CA SER A 56 -35.81 -10.89 -9.09
C SER A 56 -35.95 -9.36 -9.02
N GLU A 57 -37.04 -8.83 -9.60
CA GLU A 57 -37.53 -7.44 -9.48
C GLU A 57 -38.97 -7.44 -8.91
N THR A 58 -39.40 -6.30 -8.32
CA THR A 58 -40.77 -5.69 -8.14
C THR A 58 -40.82 -4.92 -6.80
N ASP A 59 -41.00 -3.58 -6.67
CA ASP A 59 -42.12 -2.64 -6.97
C ASP A 59 -43.36 -2.84 -6.04
N THR A 60 -44.06 -1.84 -5.45
CA THR A 60 -44.32 -0.43 -5.85
C THR A 60 -44.32 0.63 -4.70
N ARG A 61 -44.25 1.91 -5.10
CA ARG A 61 -44.38 3.24 -4.42
C ARG A 61 -45.53 3.44 -3.40
N GLN A 62 -45.36 4.39 -2.45
CA GLN A 62 -46.08 5.70 -2.43
C GLN A 62 -45.56 6.73 -1.39
N GLU A 63 -44.81 7.73 -1.88
CA GLU A 63 -44.92 9.20 -1.65
C GLU A 63 -45.34 9.81 -0.28
N SER A 64 -44.40 10.52 0.34
CA SER A 64 -44.63 11.86 0.95
C SER A 64 -43.32 12.63 1.05
N ALA A 65 -43.32 13.90 0.65
CA ALA A 65 -42.11 14.69 0.47
C ALA A 65 -41.81 15.63 1.65
N THR A 66 -40.56 15.60 2.14
CA THR A 66 -39.81 16.81 2.49
C THR A 66 -38.33 16.58 2.18
N ALA A 67 -37.65 17.58 1.61
CA ALA A 67 -36.29 17.43 1.10
C ALA A 67 -35.22 17.40 2.21
N THR A 68 -34.25 16.49 2.08
CA THR A 68 -32.80 16.78 1.98
C THR A 68 -32.10 15.46 1.60
N GLY A 69 -31.33 15.46 0.51
CA GLY A 69 -30.86 14.24 -0.13
C GLY A 69 -29.77 13.52 0.65
N SER A 70 -30.08 12.31 1.13
CA SER A 70 -29.11 11.32 1.61
C SER A 70 -29.33 10.00 0.89
N SER A 71 -28.62 9.79 -0.22
CA SER A 71 -28.37 8.51 -0.89
C SER A 71 -27.70 8.76 -2.25
N ILE A 72 -26.36 8.90 -2.28
CA ILE A 72 -25.45 8.13 -3.16
C ILE A 72 -24.07 8.15 -2.47
N VAL A 73 -23.74 7.14 -1.67
CA VAL A 73 -22.32 6.92 -1.28
C VAL A 73 -21.69 6.18 -2.45
N SER A 74 -20.94 6.92 -3.27
CA SER A 74 -20.16 6.38 -4.38
C SER A 74 -19.02 7.33 -4.67
N THR A 75 -17.80 6.88 -4.39
CA THR A 75 -16.56 7.49 -4.86
C THR A 75 -16.34 8.94 -4.42
N GLU A 76 -16.13 9.14 -3.11
CA GLU A 76 -15.24 10.22 -2.67
C GLU A 76 -13.77 9.83 -2.95
N ASN A 77 -13.43 9.76 -4.25
CA ASN A 77 -12.04 9.91 -4.66
C ASN A 77 -11.66 11.37 -4.38
N GLY A 78 -11.29 11.65 -3.12
CA GLY A 78 -10.74 12.93 -2.74
C GLY A 78 -9.58 13.28 -3.68
N THR A 79 -9.50 14.55 -4.09
CA THR A 79 -8.41 14.96 -4.97
C THR A 79 -7.17 15.13 -4.11
N TYR A 80 -6.22 14.20 -4.25
CA TYR A 80 -4.91 14.31 -3.64
C TYR A 80 -3.93 15.03 -4.56
N ASP A 81 -3.08 15.85 -3.98
CA ASP A 81 -1.97 16.49 -4.64
C ASP A 81 -0.74 15.58 -4.59
N SER A 82 -0.09 15.42 -5.73
CA SER A 82 1.09 14.57 -5.93
C SER A 82 2.35 15.39 -6.21
N ASP A 83 2.31 16.71 -5.99
CA ASP A 83 3.47 17.58 -6.10
C ASP A 83 4.53 17.24 -5.04
N SER A 84 5.71 16.84 -5.51
CA SER A 84 6.86 16.46 -4.68
C SER A 84 7.47 17.62 -3.87
N SER A 85 7.02 18.87 -4.09
CA SER A 85 7.35 20.02 -3.24
C SER A 85 6.53 20.05 -1.94
N LEU A 86 5.43 19.31 -1.87
CA LEU A 86 4.71 19.06 -0.62
C LEU A 86 5.52 18.14 0.29
N THR A 87 5.30 18.23 1.59
CA THR A 87 6.00 17.45 2.61
C THR A 87 4.99 17.02 3.65
N VAL A 88 4.92 15.71 3.90
CA VAL A 88 4.00 15.10 4.86
C VAL A 88 4.25 15.63 6.27
N LYS A 89 3.17 15.96 6.97
CA LYS A 89 3.14 16.43 8.36
C LYS A 89 2.12 15.65 9.19
N ASP A 90 2.25 15.80 10.50
CA ASP A 90 1.22 15.42 11.45
C ASP A 90 -0.13 16.11 11.12
N GLY A 91 -1.21 15.34 11.13
CA GLY A 91 -2.55 15.76 10.71
C GLY A 91 -2.85 15.68 9.21
N ASP A 92 -1.86 15.48 8.33
CA ASP A 92 -2.11 15.35 6.90
C ASP A 92 -2.84 14.02 6.58
N SER A 93 -3.81 14.09 5.68
CA SER A 93 -4.46 12.90 5.09
C SER A 93 -3.71 12.50 3.83
N LEU A 94 -3.19 11.27 3.78
CA LEU A 94 -2.39 10.73 2.69
C LEU A 94 -3.17 9.66 1.92
N ASN A 95 -3.05 9.65 0.59
CA ASN A 95 -3.32 8.44 -0.19
C ASN A 95 -2.03 7.64 -0.25
N ILE A 96 -2.01 6.45 0.36
CA ILE A 96 -0.84 5.57 0.36
C ILE A 96 -1.19 4.20 -0.24
N ASP A 97 -0.20 3.57 -0.84
CA ASP A 97 -0.19 2.13 -1.05
C ASP A 97 0.88 1.50 -0.16
N TYR A 98 0.61 0.36 0.45
CA TYR A 98 1.60 -0.34 1.26
C TYR A 98 1.63 -1.83 0.98
N THR A 99 2.79 -2.43 1.23
CA THR A 99 3.01 -3.88 1.20
C THR A 99 3.88 -4.27 2.39
N GLY A 100 3.25 -4.87 3.39
CA GLY A 100 3.83 -5.39 4.63
C GLY A 100 4.33 -6.82 4.47
N THR A 101 5.51 -7.08 5.01
CA THR A 101 6.14 -8.40 5.02
C THR A 101 6.69 -8.73 6.41
N ILE A 102 6.54 -9.98 6.84
CA ILE A 102 7.13 -10.54 8.07
C ILE A 102 8.11 -11.64 7.63
N ASP A 103 9.34 -11.59 8.13
CA ASP A 103 10.45 -12.49 7.72
C ASP A 103 10.71 -12.58 6.19
N GLY A 104 10.13 -11.66 5.40
CA GLY A 104 10.20 -11.62 3.93
C GLY A 104 9.01 -12.24 3.19
N GLU A 105 7.96 -12.67 3.91
CA GLU A 105 6.70 -13.16 3.33
C GLU A 105 5.57 -12.12 3.56
N GLU A 106 4.72 -11.92 2.56
CA GLU A 106 3.55 -11.03 2.65
C GLU A 106 2.46 -11.70 3.51
N PHE A 107 1.81 -10.95 4.41
CA PHE A 107 0.75 -11.44 5.29
C PHE A 107 -0.63 -10.89 4.92
N GLU A 108 -1.71 -11.61 5.27
CA GLU A 108 -3.08 -11.23 4.90
C GLU A 108 -3.48 -9.89 5.56
N GLY A 109 -4.06 -8.98 4.77
CA GLY A 109 -4.35 -7.60 5.19
C GLY A 109 -3.13 -6.67 5.24
N GLY A 110 -1.93 -7.20 5.01
CA GLY A 110 -0.69 -6.42 4.94
C GLY A 110 -0.47 -5.66 3.63
N SER A 111 -1.37 -5.74 2.64
CA SER A 111 -1.21 -5.10 1.33
C SER A 111 -2.47 -4.32 0.93
N THR A 112 -2.29 -3.18 0.24
CA THR A 112 -3.37 -2.46 -0.47
C THR A 112 -3.54 -2.94 -1.93
N ASP A 113 -2.62 -3.77 -2.43
CA ASP A 113 -2.55 -4.30 -3.80
C ASP A 113 -2.61 -3.22 -4.91
N GLY A 114 -2.18 -1.98 -4.60
CA GLY A 114 -2.24 -0.85 -5.53
C GLY A 114 -3.62 -0.18 -5.63
N SER A 115 -4.54 -0.48 -4.71
CA SER A 115 -5.88 0.12 -4.65
C SER A 115 -5.88 1.54 -4.07
N GLY A 116 -4.81 1.91 -3.34
CA GLY A 116 -4.76 3.08 -2.48
C GLY A 116 -5.59 2.90 -1.20
N THR A 117 -5.15 3.53 -0.12
CA THR A 117 -5.94 3.72 1.11
C THR A 117 -5.65 5.07 1.74
N VAL A 118 -6.59 5.57 2.53
CA VAL A 118 -6.44 6.83 3.27
C VAL A 118 -5.76 6.55 4.60
N LEU A 119 -4.64 7.23 4.84
CA LEU A 119 -3.96 7.26 6.13
C LEU A 119 -3.91 8.70 6.64
N VAL A 120 -4.45 8.94 7.83
CA VAL A 120 -4.33 10.22 8.52
C VAL A 120 -3.17 10.14 9.50
N VAL A 121 -2.15 10.96 9.31
CA VAL A 121 -0.96 10.98 10.17
C VAL A 121 -1.32 11.56 11.53
N GLY A 122 -0.92 10.89 12.62
CA GLY A 122 -1.27 11.27 13.99
C GLY A 122 -2.66 10.79 14.42
N SER A 123 -3.27 9.87 13.66
CA SER A 123 -4.57 9.29 14.01
C SER A 123 -4.47 8.14 15.00
N HIS A 124 -3.30 7.50 15.11
CA HIS A 124 -3.09 6.23 15.83
C HIS A 124 -4.06 5.13 15.37
N SER A 125 -4.45 5.16 14.08
CA SER A 125 -5.27 4.10 13.47
C SER A 125 -4.40 2.92 13.03
N TYR A 126 -3.11 3.19 12.79
CA TYR A 126 -2.08 2.20 12.47
C TYR A 126 -1.18 1.96 13.70
N ILE A 127 -0.25 1.01 13.58
CA ILE A 127 0.74 0.70 14.62
C ILE A 127 1.55 1.97 14.92
N ASP A 128 1.85 2.23 16.20
CA ASP A 128 2.80 3.28 16.58
C ASP A 128 4.15 3.09 15.83
N ASP A 129 4.90 4.18 15.66
CA ASP A 129 6.05 4.32 14.74
C ASP A 129 5.72 4.21 13.22
N PHE A 130 4.58 3.69 12.78
CA PHE A 130 4.25 3.60 11.34
C PHE A 130 4.03 5.00 10.72
N GLU A 131 3.12 5.76 11.32
CA GLU A 131 2.70 7.07 10.82
C GLU A 131 3.84 8.09 10.91
N GLU A 132 4.65 8.02 12.00
CA GLU A 132 5.79 8.92 12.22
C GLU A 132 6.90 8.76 11.16
N GLN A 133 7.14 7.53 10.67
CA GLN A 133 8.14 7.26 9.63
C GLN A 133 7.78 7.83 8.25
N LEU A 134 6.53 8.28 8.04
CA LEU A 134 6.09 8.96 6.83
C LEU A 134 6.24 10.49 6.90
N ILE A 135 6.40 11.05 8.11
CA ILE A 135 6.55 12.50 8.32
C ILE A 135 7.87 12.98 7.69
N GLY A 136 7.80 14.07 6.93
CA GLY A 136 8.96 14.63 6.24
C GLY A 136 9.25 14.03 4.86
N HIS A 137 8.54 12.97 4.45
CA HIS A 137 8.63 12.43 3.10
C HIS A 137 7.72 13.17 2.10
N HIS A 138 7.92 12.87 0.82
CA HIS A 138 7.28 13.56 -0.30
C HIS A 138 6.32 12.65 -1.09
N PRO A 139 5.29 13.20 -1.76
CA PRO A 139 4.51 12.46 -2.73
C PRO A 139 5.37 11.81 -3.84
N GLN A 140 4.89 10.66 -4.31
CA GLN A 140 5.54 9.75 -5.26
C GLN A 140 6.84 9.08 -4.74
N GLU A 141 7.15 9.21 -3.45
CA GLU A 141 8.25 8.50 -2.80
C GLU A 141 7.81 7.13 -2.25
N THR A 142 8.71 6.15 -2.28
CA THR A 142 8.54 4.86 -1.60
C THR A 142 9.48 4.82 -0.38
N VAL A 143 8.90 4.67 0.80
CA VAL A 143 9.54 4.61 2.12
C VAL A 143 9.53 3.15 2.62
N GLU A 144 10.61 2.72 3.27
CA GLU A 144 10.70 1.41 3.92
C GLU A 144 10.49 1.61 5.43
N VAL A 145 9.25 1.38 5.88
CA VAL A 145 8.78 1.58 7.25
C VAL A 145 8.97 0.27 8.01
N ASN A 146 9.68 0.31 9.13
CA ASN A 146 9.95 -0.87 9.96
C ASN A 146 9.20 -0.70 11.29
N VAL A 147 8.36 -1.66 11.66
CA VAL A 147 7.53 -1.60 12.88
C VAL A 147 7.46 -2.96 13.55
N THR A 148 7.24 -2.95 14.87
CA THR A 148 6.94 -4.16 15.64
C THR A 148 5.48 -4.12 16.06
N PHE A 149 4.70 -5.13 15.66
CA PHE A 149 3.31 -5.27 16.08
C PHE A 149 3.23 -5.45 17.61
N PRO A 150 2.24 -4.86 18.31
CA PRO A 150 2.06 -5.07 19.74
C PRO A 150 1.69 -6.54 20.04
N GLU A 151 1.95 -7.00 21.27
CA GLU A 151 1.63 -8.38 21.69
C GLU A 151 0.10 -8.67 21.71
N ASP A 152 -0.74 -7.63 21.73
CA ASP A 152 -2.20 -7.71 21.76
C ASP A 152 -2.84 -7.04 20.52
N TYR A 153 -2.22 -7.21 19.33
CA TYR A 153 -2.79 -6.71 18.06
C TYR A 153 -4.11 -7.40 17.67
N GLY A 154 -4.40 -8.56 18.26
CA GLY A 154 -5.63 -9.34 18.05
C GLY A 154 -5.56 -10.35 16.91
N VAL A 155 -4.41 -10.43 16.22
CA VAL A 155 -4.12 -11.45 15.19
C VAL A 155 -2.91 -12.25 15.64
N GLU A 156 -3.12 -13.52 15.99
CA GLU A 156 -2.09 -14.39 16.60
C GLU A 156 -0.80 -14.49 15.76
N GLU A 157 -0.91 -14.43 14.43
CA GLU A 157 0.23 -14.49 13.51
C GLU A 157 1.04 -13.18 13.44
N LEU A 158 0.46 -12.05 13.86
CA LEU A 158 1.07 -10.72 13.83
C LEU A 158 1.53 -10.26 15.23
N ASN A 159 0.87 -10.70 16.30
CA ASN A 159 1.18 -10.32 17.68
C ASN A 159 2.68 -10.43 18.01
N GLY A 160 3.32 -9.31 18.38
CA GLY A 160 4.74 -9.27 18.76
C GLY A 160 5.74 -9.53 17.62
N LYS A 161 5.33 -9.42 16.35
CA LYS A 161 6.20 -9.63 15.18
C LYS A 161 6.83 -8.35 14.67
N ASP A 162 8.08 -8.46 14.22
CA ASP A 162 8.73 -7.42 13.42
C ASP A 162 8.26 -7.52 11.96
N ALA A 163 7.83 -6.39 11.39
CA ALA A 163 7.32 -6.29 10.04
C ALA A 163 7.95 -5.11 9.28
N VAL A 164 8.16 -5.31 7.98
CA VAL A 164 8.69 -4.30 7.06
C VAL A 164 7.62 -3.97 6.03
N PHE A 165 7.17 -2.72 6.03
CA PHE A 165 6.20 -2.19 5.08
C PHE A 165 6.92 -1.30 4.06
N GLN A 166 6.82 -1.65 2.78
CA GLN A 166 7.13 -0.70 1.71
C GLN A 166 5.89 0.15 1.46
N VAL A 167 5.93 1.42 1.86
CA VAL A 167 4.84 2.38 1.72
C VAL A 167 5.17 3.34 0.58
N THR A 168 4.29 3.48 -0.40
CA THR A 168 4.37 4.50 -1.45
C THR A 168 3.33 5.57 -1.21
N ILE A 169 3.77 6.82 -1.08
CA ILE A 169 2.88 7.96 -0.88
C ILE A 169 2.41 8.41 -2.26
N ASN A 170 1.14 8.17 -2.61
CA ASN A 170 0.59 8.61 -3.90
C ASN A 170 0.33 10.14 -3.91
N GLY A 171 -0.07 10.69 -2.76
CA GLY A 171 -0.26 12.13 -2.58
C GLY A 171 -0.90 12.50 -1.26
N ILE A 172 -1.05 13.81 -1.03
CA ILE A 172 -1.69 14.40 0.16
C ILE A 172 -3.07 14.92 -0.25
N TYR A 173 -4.13 14.51 0.44
CA TYR A 173 -5.48 15.03 0.23
C TYR A 173 -5.55 16.52 0.59
N GLN A 174 -6.20 17.31 -0.26
CA GLN A 174 -6.51 18.72 0.00
C GLN A 174 -7.81 18.80 0.83
N GLU A 175 -7.83 19.59 1.90
CA GLU A 175 -9.08 20.02 2.59
C GLU A 175 -9.90 21.01 1.74
#